data_AF-A0A7C1FBW3-F1
#
_entry.id   AF-A0A7C1FBW3-F1
#
_cell.length_a   1.000
_cell.length_b   1.000
_cell.length_c   1.000
_cell.angle_alpha   90.00
_cell.angle_beta   90.00
_cell.angle_gamma   90.00
#
_symmetry.space_group_name_H-M   'P 1'
#
loop_
_entity.id
_entity.type
_entity.pdbx_description
1 polymer ?
#
loop_
_entity_poly.entity_id
_entity_poly.type
_entity_poly.pdbx_seq_one_letter_code
_entity_poly.pdbx_strand_id
1 'polypeptide(L)'
;MFEAGHPVPDENGLRGTEGIVKLLKDADENTLVVCLIAGGGSALFVSPYEGITLNEKQKITEMLLKSGADINELNAVRKHISKVKGGRLAEIACPAKVISLILSDVIGDRLDVIASGPTSPDKTTFDDALKVLQKYNLSDKTPKSILKVLQNDAKGLIPETPKEGNIVFRRIENIIIGSNRIALNAARKKQKK
;
A
#
# COMPACT_ATOMS: atom_id res chain seq x y z
N MET A 1 -15.32 -7.98 -13.10
CA MET A 1 -14.22 -7.12 -13.60
C MET A 1 -14.54 -5.71 -13.17
N PHE A 2 -13.58 -4.99 -12.60
CA PHE A 2 -13.74 -3.59 -12.19
C PHE A 2 -12.71 -2.76 -12.96
N GLU A 3 -13.12 -1.58 -13.42
CA GLU A 3 -12.25 -0.58 -14.04
C GLU A 3 -12.22 0.65 -13.13
N ALA A 4 -11.05 1.19 -12.87
CA ALA A 4 -10.84 2.27 -11.90
C ALA A 4 -9.84 3.31 -12.39
N GLY A 5 -9.89 4.48 -11.76
CA GLY A 5 -9.08 5.64 -12.10
C GLY A 5 -7.59 5.46 -11.79
N HIS A 6 -6.75 5.88 -12.74
CA HIS A 6 -5.32 6.03 -12.60
C HIS A 6 -4.88 7.27 -13.42
N PRO A 7 -4.00 8.16 -12.90
CA PRO A 7 -3.19 8.03 -11.69
C PRO A 7 -3.87 8.49 -10.39
N VAL A 8 -5.04 9.11 -10.47
CA VAL A 8 -5.81 9.55 -9.30
C VAL A 8 -6.86 8.49 -8.95
N PRO A 9 -6.92 8.00 -7.70
CA PRO A 9 -7.90 6.98 -7.30
C PRO A 9 -9.32 7.51 -7.43
N ASP A 10 -10.30 6.66 -7.74
CA ASP A 10 -11.72 7.04 -7.86
C ASP A 10 -12.64 6.07 -7.08
N GLU A 11 -13.94 6.34 -7.14
CA GLU A 11 -14.97 5.52 -6.46
C GLU A 11 -15.05 4.09 -7.02
N ASN A 12 -14.65 3.88 -8.27
CA ASN A 12 -14.59 2.53 -8.82
C ASN A 12 -13.46 1.71 -8.19
N GLY A 13 -12.30 2.34 -7.94
CA GLY A 13 -11.20 1.74 -7.20
C GLY A 13 -11.60 1.39 -5.77
N LEU A 14 -12.40 2.24 -5.12
CA LEU A 14 -12.95 1.96 -3.79
C LEU A 14 -13.86 0.72 -3.82
N ARG A 15 -14.84 0.69 -4.73
CA ARG A 15 -15.77 -0.45 -4.90
C ARG A 15 -15.04 -1.76 -5.24
N GLY A 16 -14.06 -1.71 -6.13
CA GLY A 16 -13.26 -2.87 -6.49
C GLY A 16 -12.45 -3.39 -5.29
N THR A 17 -11.87 -2.48 -4.51
CA THR A 17 -11.13 -2.83 -3.29
C THR A 17 -12.05 -3.43 -2.22
N GLU A 18 -13.25 -2.90 -2.03
CA GLU A 18 -14.26 -3.46 -1.13
C GLU A 18 -14.64 -4.89 -1.51
N GLY A 19 -14.80 -5.17 -2.80
CA GLY A 19 -15.04 -6.52 -3.30
C GLY A 19 -13.90 -7.49 -2.97
N ILE A 20 -12.65 -7.06 -3.14
CA ILE A 20 -11.45 -7.84 -2.77
C ILE A 20 -11.43 -8.10 -1.26
N VAL A 21 -11.65 -7.07 -0.44
CA VAL A 21 -11.66 -7.22 1.03
C VAL A 21 -12.78 -8.17 1.46
N LYS A 22 -13.96 -8.08 0.86
CA LYS A 22 -15.07 -9.00 1.14
C LYS A 22 -14.71 -10.45 0.81
N LEU A 23 -14.09 -10.69 -0.35
CA LEU A 23 -13.63 -12.02 -0.75
C LEU A 23 -12.61 -12.61 0.25
N LEU A 24 -11.71 -11.78 0.77
CA LEU A 24 -10.67 -12.23 1.69
C LEU A 24 -11.17 -12.49 3.11
N LYS A 25 -12.31 -11.93 3.53
CA LYS A 25 -12.87 -12.17 4.87
C LYS A 25 -13.27 -13.62 5.13
N ASP A 26 -13.59 -14.36 4.06
CA ASP A 26 -13.97 -15.77 4.14
C ASP A 26 -12.75 -16.69 3.95
N ALA A 27 -11.55 -16.14 3.78
CA ALA A 27 -10.33 -16.92 3.60
C ALA A 27 -9.83 -17.49 4.93
N ASP A 28 -9.50 -18.78 4.90
CA ASP A 28 -9.03 -19.55 6.05
C ASP A 28 -7.62 -20.12 5.82
N GLU A 29 -7.12 -20.93 6.76
CA GLU A 29 -5.79 -21.54 6.66
C GLU A 29 -5.62 -22.52 5.48
N ASN A 30 -6.72 -23.01 4.91
CA ASN A 30 -6.74 -23.91 3.76
C ASN A 30 -6.83 -23.14 2.42
N THR A 31 -7.08 -21.83 2.49
CA THR A 31 -7.22 -20.96 1.32
C THR A 31 -5.85 -20.55 0.78
N LEU A 32 -5.70 -20.63 -0.55
CA LEU A 32 -4.59 -20.01 -1.29
C LEU A 32 -5.08 -18.75 -1.99
N VAL A 33 -4.54 -17.61 -1.59
CA VAL A 33 -4.76 -16.33 -2.25
C VAL A 33 -3.60 -16.08 -3.22
N VAL A 34 -3.93 -15.86 -4.49
CA VAL A 34 -2.96 -15.46 -5.50
C VAL A 34 -3.16 -13.98 -5.82
N CYS A 35 -2.22 -13.14 -5.40
CA CYS A 35 -2.24 -11.70 -5.67
C CYS A 35 -1.41 -11.39 -6.91
N LEU A 36 -2.02 -10.83 -7.94
CA LEU A 36 -1.32 -10.33 -9.12
C LEU A 36 -1.16 -8.81 -8.98
N ILE A 37 0.08 -8.35 -8.85
CA ILE A 37 0.38 -6.93 -8.59
C ILE A 37 1.21 -6.37 -9.74
N ALA A 38 0.76 -5.25 -10.30
CA ALA A 38 1.45 -4.53 -11.36
C ALA A 38 1.44 -3.02 -11.08
N GLY A 39 2.03 -2.24 -12.00
CA GLY A 39 2.04 -0.78 -11.96
C GLY A 39 0.64 -0.18 -11.81
N GLY A 40 0.57 0.96 -11.13
CA GLY A 40 -0.69 1.70 -10.89
C GLY A 40 -1.55 1.24 -9.71
N GLY A 41 -1.22 0.12 -9.06
CA GLY A 41 -1.96 -0.40 -7.89
C GLY A 41 -2.12 0.61 -6.74
N SER A 42 -1.20 1.57 -6.64
CA SER A 42 -1.28 2.69 -5.70
C SER A 42 -2.61 3.48 -5.76
N ALA A 43 -3.12 3.71 -6.97
CA ALA A 43 -4.37 4.43 -7.24
C ALA A 43 -5.55 3.46 -7.42
N LEU A 44 -5.35 2.36 -8.16
CA LEU A 44 -6.40 1.39 -8.48
C LEU A 44 -6.90 0.61 -7.26
N PHE A 45 -6.01 0.34 -6.29
CA PHE A 45 -6.29 -0.43 -5.08
C PHE A 45 -6.33 0.50 -3.86
N VAL A 46 -7.49 1.11 -3.62
CA VAL A 46 -7.69 2.21 -2.67
C VAL A 46 -8.74 1.87 -1.63
N SER A 47 -8.38 2.05 -0.36
CA SER A 47 -9.32 1.99 0.76
C SER A 47 -8.83 2.94 1.85
N PRO A 48 -9.42 4.15 2.00
CA PRO A 48 -9.12 5.05 3.12
C PRO A 48 -9.47 4.39 4.46
N TYR A 49 -8.83 4.80 5.55
CA TYR A 49 -9.25 4.37 6.89
C TYR A 49 -10.64 4.93 7.26
N GLU A 50 -11.32 4.31 8.23
CA GLU A 50 -12.65 4.75 8.66
C GLU A 50 -12.65 6.22 9.10
N GLY A 51 -13.66 6.97 8.66
CA GLY A 51 -13.78 8.41 8.89
C GLY A 51 -12.99 9.29 7.93
N ILE A 52 -12.15 8.72 7.05
CA ILE A 52 -11.45 9.45 5.98
C ILE A 52 -12.20 9.23 4.67
N THR A 53 -12.54 10.31 3.98
CA THR A 53 -13.16 10.25 2.65
C THR A 53 -12.11 10.02 1.55
N LEU A 54 -12.54 9.51 0.39
CA LEU A 54 -11.66 9.38 -0.78
C LEU A 54 -11.08 10.74 -1.20
N ASN A 55 -11.90 11.80 -1.19
CA ASN A 55 -11.49 13.16 -1.51
C ASN A 55 -10.40 13.69 -0.56
N GLU A 56 -10.52 13.45 0.75
CA GLU A 56 -9.47 13.83 1.70
C GLU A 56 -8.17 13.07 1.44
N LYS A 57 -8.25 11.77 1.11
CA LYS A 57 -7.08 10.97 0.73
C LYS A 57 -6.42 11.49 -0.55
N GLN A 58 -7.20 11.91 -1.55
CA GLN A 58 -6.68 12.54 -2.77
C GLN A 58 -6.00 13.86 -2.45
N LYS A 59 -6.67 14.75 -1.69
CA LYS A 59 -6.14 16.07 -1.31
C LYS A 59 -4.80 15.99 -0.58
N ILE A 60 -4.69 15.14 0.43
CA ILE A 60 -3.41 15.03 1.17
C ILE A 60 -2.29 14.47 0.29
N THR A 61 -2.61 13.54 -0.60
CA THR A 61 -1.66 12.99 -1.57
C THR A 61 -1.17 14.08 -2.53
N GLU A 62 -2.10 14.90 -3.05
CA GLU A 62 -1.78 16.03 -3.93
C GLU A 62 -0.93 17.09 -3.22
N MET A 63 -1.27 17.43 -1.98
CA MET A 63 -0.51 18.39 -1.18
C MET A 63 0.92 17.93 -0.95
N LEU A 64 1.13 16.66 -0.57
CA LEU A 64 2.46 16.08 -0.38
C LEU A 64 3.29 16.10 -1.67
N LEU A 65 2.67 15.74 -2.81
CA LEU A 65 3.32 15.81 -4.11
C LEU A 65 3.74 17.24 -4.47
N LYS A 66 2.84 18.22 -4.28
CA LYS A 66 3.13 19.64 -4.53
C LYS A 66 4.21 20.21 -3.61
N SER A 67 4.33 19.68 -2.40
CA SER A 67 5.38 20.03 -1.44
C SER A 67 6.73 19.37 -1.74
N GLY A 68 6.81 18.47 -2.74
CA GLY A 68 8.04 17.78 -3.10
C GLY A 68 8.41 16.61 -2.18
N ALA A 69 7.42 16.01 -1.51
CA ALA A 69 7.64 14.83 -0.69
C ALA A 69 8.22 13.68 -1.51
N ASP A 70 9.25 13.01 -0.99
CA ASP A 70 9.80 11.84 -1.66
C ASP A 70 8.84 10.64 -1.59
N ILE A 71 9.14 9.59 -2.36
CA ILE A 71 8.26 8.42 -2.44
C ILE A 71 8.12 7.67 -1.11
N ASN A 72 9.14 7.66 -0.26
CA ASN A 72 9.08 7.02 1.05
C ASN A 72 8.20 7.83 1.99
N GLU A 73 8.37 9.15 2.02
CA GLU A 73 7.57 10.07 2.84
C GLU A 73 6.10 10.06 2.43
N LEU A 74 5.85 10.13 1.13
CA LEU A 74 4.51 10.01 0.57
C LEU A 74 3.86 8.68 0.95
N ASN A 75 4.61 7.58 0.84
CA ASN A 75 4.09 6.27 1.19
C ASN A 75 3.92 6.08 2.70
N ALA A 76 4.75 6.69 3.55
CA ALA A 76 4.55 6.71 5.00
C ALA A 76 3.14 7.23 5.31
N VAL A 77 2.78 8.42 4.81
CA VAL A 77 1.43 8.96 5.04
C VAL A 77 0.36 8.07 4.40
N ARG A 78 0.52 7.67 3.12
CA ARG A 78 -0.51 6.93 2.36
C ARG A 78 -0.85 5.56 2.95
N LYS A 79 0.13 4.85 3.53
CA LYS A 79 -0.05 3.55 4.19
C LYS A 79 -0.85 3.70 5.49
N HIS A 80 -0.47 4.67 6.34
CA HIS A 80 -1.09 4.89 7.66
C HIS A 80 -2.53 5.42 7.58
N ILE A 81 -2.95 5.98 6.43
CA ILE A 81 -4.34 6.38 6.18
C ILE A 81 -5.12 5.37 5.30
N SER A 82 -4.64 4.12 5.19
CA SER A 82 -5.26 3.11 4.32
C SER A 82 -5.56 1.80 5.05
N LYS A 83 -6.66 1.14 4.68
CA LYS A 83 -7.02 -0.19 5.20
C LYS A 83 -6.31 -1.35 4.50
N VAL A 84 -5.62 -1.13 3.37
CA VAL A 84 -5.12 -2.22 2.50
C VAL A 84 -3.65 -2.09 2.10
N LYS A 85 -3.01 -0.96 2.41
CA LYS A 85 -1.59 -0.69 2.10
C LYS A 85 -0.72 -1.01 3.31
N GLY A 86 0.60 -1.10 3.12
CA GLY A 86 1.56 -1.31 4.21
C GLY A 86 1.32 -2.62 4.96
N GLY A 87 1.15 -3.73 4.24
CA GLY A 87 0.96 -5.06 4.81
C GLY A 87 -0.47 -5.38 5.23
N ARG A 88 -1.40 -4.41 5.20
CA ARG A 88 -2.77 -4.62 5.68
C ARG A 88 -3.61 -5.55 4.81
N LEU A 89 -3.25 -5.76 3.53
CA LEU A 89 -3.90 -6.81 2.74
C LEU A 89 -3.49 -8.20 3.24
N ALA A 90 -2.22 -8.39 3.61
CA ALA A 90 -1.76 -9.63 4.22
C ALA A 90 -2.42 -9.87 5.58
N GLU A 91 -2.65 -8.81 6.37
CA GLU A 91 -3.41 -8.88 7.61
C GLU A 91 -4.87 -9.33 7.39
N ILE A 92 -5.56 -8.75 6.40
CA ILE A 92 -6.93 -9.13 6.04
C ILE A 92 -7.00 -10.58 5.55
N ALA A 93 -5.99 -11.05 4.81
CA ALA A 93 -5.95 -12.41 4.28
C ALA A 93 -5.52 -13.45 5.33
N CYS A 94 -4.99 -13.04 6.49
CA CYS A 94 -4.56 -13.96 7.54
C CYS A 94 -5.79 -14.73 8.10
N PRO A 95 -5.75 -16.07 8.23
CA PRO A 95 -4.56 -16.94 8.24
C PRO A 95 -4.22 -17.62 6.89
N ALA A 96 -4.83 -17.23 5.77
CA ALA A 96 -4.60 -17.84 4.47
C ALA A 96 -3.15 -17.74 3.98
N LYS A 97 -2.77 -18.64 3.07
CA LYS A 97 -1.50 -18.54 2.34
C LYS A 97 -1.67 -17.51 1.22
N VAL A 98 -0.75 -16.55 1.12
CA VAL A 98 -0.74 -15.55 0.03
C VAL A 98 0.52 -15.70 -0.80
N ILE A 99 0.35 -15.84 -2.11
CA ILE A 99 1.43 -15.76 -3.09
C ILE A 99 1.19 -14.52 -3.94
N SER A 100 2.08 -13.53 -3.83
CA SER A 100 2.04 -12.32 -4.65
C SER A 100 3.01 -12.45 -5.81
N LEU A 101 2.49 -12.39 -7.03
CA LEU A 101 3.27 -12.36 -8.26
C LEU A 101 3.31 -10.93 -8.78
N ILE A 102 4.52 -10.37 -8.85
CA ILE A 102 4.72 -8.92 -8.96
C ILE A 102 5.45 -8.57 -10.27
N LEU A 103 4.86 -7.65 -11.03
CA LEU A 103 5.50 -6.91 -12.11
C LEU A 103 5.94 -5.55 -11.58
N SER A 104 7.24 -5.36 -11.37
CA SER A 104 7.83 -4.17 -10.78
C SER A 104 8.22 -3.14 -11.84
N ASP A 105 7.63 -1.95 -11.74
CA ASP A 105 8.04 -0.71 -12.40
C ASP A 105 8.91 0.19 -11.48
N VAL A 106 9.20 -0.26 -10.26
CA VAL A 106 9.97 0.48 -9.25
C VAL A 106 11.46 0.17 -9.37
N ILE A 107 12.29 1.21 -9.46
CA ILE A 107 13.75 1.06 -9.44
C ILE A 107 14.18 0.41 -8.12
N GLY A 108 14.97 -0.66 -8.23
CA GLY A 108 15.45 -1.41 -7.06
C GLY A 108 14.45 -2.42 -6.51
N ASP A 109 13.31 -2.65 -7.17
CA ASP A 109 12.41 -3.79 -6.88
C ASP A 109 11.88 -3.80 -5.42
N ARG A 110 11.68 -2.61 -4.84
CA ARG A 110 11.27 -2.44 -3.45
C ARG A 110 9.79 -2.78 -3.21
N LEU A 111 9.54 -3.92 -2.57
CA LEU A 111 8.20 -4.44 -2.28
C LEU A 111 7.32 -3.50 -1.44
N ASP A 112 7.91 -2.77 -0.50
CA ASP A 112 7.19 -1.82 0.37
C ASP A 112 6.74 -0.54 -0.37
N VAL A 113 7.26 -0.33 -1.59
CA VAL A 113 6.94 0.80 -2.47
C VAL A 113 5.97 0.39 -3.58
N ILE A 114 6.16 -0.79 -4.18
CA ILE A 114 5.29 -1.30 -5.26
C ILE A 114 3.85 -1.40 -4.75
N ALA A 115 2.91 -0.69 -5.42
CA ALA A 115 1.52 -0.56 -4.99
C ALA A 115 1.34 -0.12 -3.51
N SER A 116 2.35 0.52 -2.91
CA SER A 116 2.43 0.83 -1.48
C SER A 116 2.43 -0.40 -0.56
N GLY A 117 2.97 -1.53 -1.04
CA GLY A 117 3.27 -2.73 -0.27
C GLY A 117 2.08 -3.37 0.43
N PRO A 118 0.96 -3.71 -0.26
CA PRO A 118 -0.22 -4.28 0.39
C PRO A 118 0.06 -5.60 1.13
N THR A 119 1.03 -6.38 0.64
CA THR A 119 1.44 -7.71 1.16
C THR A 119 2.87 -7.72 1.70
N SER A 120 3.48 -6.56 1.91
CA SER A 120 4.86 -6.40 2.41
C SER A 120 4.84 -5.71 3.77
N PRO A 121 5.77 -6.03 4.68
CA PRO A 121 5.93 -5.26 5.92
C PRO A 121 6.18 -3.79 5.62
N ASP A 122 5.64 -2.94 6.49
CA ASP A 122 5.96 -1.52 6.50
C ASP A 122 7.02 -1.21 7.56
N LYS A 123 8.00 -0.38 7.20
CA LYS A 123 9.05 0.08 8.12
C LYS A 123 8.72 1.40 8.79
N THR A 124 7.80 2.17 8.20
CA THR A 124 7.39 3.47 8.72
C THR A 124 6.33 3.31 9.81
N THR A 125 6.14 4.34 10.60
CA THR A 125 5.18 4.40 11.71
C THR A 125 4.19 5.55 11.55
N PHE A 126 3.15 5.58 12.37
CA PHE A 126 2.26 6.73 12.49
C PHE A 126 3.01 8.02 12.85
N ASP A 127 4.04 7.92 13.70
CA ASP A 127 4.90 9.05 14.06
C ASP A 127 5.71 9.55 12.85
N ASP A 128 6.23 8.65 12.01
CA ASP A 128 6.89 9.04 10.76
C ASP A 128 5.91 9.78 9.82
N ALA A 129 4.67 9.30 9.70
CA ALA A 129 3.65 9.97 8.91
C ALA A 129 3.34 11.39 9.45
N LEU A 130 3.25 11.56 10.78
CA LEU A 130 3.06 12.88 11.39
C LEU A 130 4.26 13.80 11.17
N LYS A 131 5.49 13.29 11.30
CA LYS A 131 6.73 14.02 11.03
C LYS A 131 6.79 14.50 9.58
N VAL A 132 6.33 13.70 8.61
CA VAL A 132 6.22 14.13 7.20
C VAL A 132 5.27 15.32 7.06
N LEU A 133 4.09 15.28 7.70
CA LEU A 133 3.14 16.40 7.65
C LEU A 133 3.74 17.68 8.25
N GLN A 134 4.49 17.55 9.35
CA GLN A 134 5.19 18.67 9.98
C GLN A 134 6.31 19.22 9.09
N LYS A 135 7.17 18.35 8.53
CA LYS A 135 8.28 18.72 7.64
C LYS A 135 7.83 19.62 6.49
N TYR A 136 6.66 19.36 5.92
CA TYR A 136 6.11 20.10 4.80
C TYR A 136 5.13 21.23 5.19
N ASN A 137 5.03 21.56 6.48
CA ASN A 137 4.10 22.57 7.01
C ASN A 137 2.64 22.31 6.59
N LEU A 138 2.23 21.04 6.60
CA LEU A 138 0.91 20.58 6.20
C LEU A 138 0.00 20.24 7.39
N SER A 139 0.52 20.21 8.62
CA SER A 139 -0.26 19.84 9.81
C SER A 139 -1.58 20.62 9.91
N ASP A 140 -1.57 21.94 9.79
CA ASP A 140 -2.79 22.77 9.90
C ASP A 140 -3.69 22.72 8.65
N LYS A 141 -3.15 22.26 7.52
CA LYS A 141 -3.88 22.14 6.24
C LYS A 141 -4.47 20.75 6.03
N THR A 142 -4.03 19.78 6.83
CA THR A 142 -4.46 18.39 6.73
C THR A 142 -5.89 18.24 7.25
N PRO A 143 -6.79 17.54 6.55
CA PRO A 143 -8.13 17.27 7.04
C PRO A 143 -8.12 16.66 8.45
N LYS A 144 -9.01 17.13 9.32
CA LYS A 144 -9.07 16.70 10.73
C LYS A 144 -9.29 15.19 10.89
N SER A 145 -10.00 14.56 9.96
CA SER A 145 -10.20 13.10 9.89
C SER A 145 -8.88 12.34 9.77
N ILE A 146 -7.99 12.80 8.89
CA ILE A 146 -6.65 12.22 8.70
C ILE A 146 -5.80 12.45 9.94
N LEU A 147 -5.76 13.67 10.47
CA LEU A 147 -5.00 13.95 11.71
C LEU A 147 -5.48 13.07 12.86
N LYS A 148 -6.80 12.91 13.01
CA LYS A 148 -7.38 12.03 14.02
C LYS A 148 -6.89 10.59 13.86
N VAL A 149 -6.88 10.05 12.64
CA VAL A 149 -6.35 8.69 12.39
C VAL A 149 -4.86 8.61 12.73
N LEU A 150 -4.05 9.56 12.27
CA LEU A 150 -2.60 9.55 12.50
C LEU A 150 -2.20 9.78 13.96
N GLN A 151 -2.99 10.56 14.71
CA GLN A 151 -2.74 10.84 16.14
C GLN A 151 -3.33 9.77 17.06
N ASN A 152 -4.26 8.93 16.59
CA ASN A 152 -4.93 7.93 17.41
C ASN A 152 -4.07 6.70 17.74
N ASP A 153 -2.91 6.53 17.09
CA ASP A 153 -1.89 5.56 17.50
C ASP A 153 -1.36 5.86 18.91
N ALA A 154 -1.23 7.14 19.29
CA ALA A 154 -0.83 7.56 20.64
C ALA A 154 -1.83 7.12 21.74
N LYS A 155 -3.02 6.65 21.37
CA LYS A 155 -4.04 6.09 22.27
C LYS A 155 -4.26 4.58 22.11
N GLY A 156 -3.53 3.91 21.20
CA GLY A 156 -3.63 2.48 20.93
C GLY A 156 -4.96 2.02 20.30
N LEU A 157 -5.72 2.94 19.68
CA LEU A 157 -7.05 2.63 19.14
C LEU A 157 -7.01 2.03 17.73
N ILE A 158 -5.94 2.29 16.98
CA ILE A 158 -5.71 1.74 15.65
C ILE A 158 -4.34 1.06 15.71
N PRO A 159 -4.23 -0.24 15.39
CA PRO A 159 -2.94 -0.89 15.37
C PRO A 159 -2.06 -0.30 14.26
N GLU A 160 -0.79 -0.17 14.57
CA GLU A 160 0.26 0.14 13.63
C GLU A 160 0.24 -0.83 12.43
N THR A 161 0.65 -0.35 11.25
CA THR A 161 0.82 -1.19 10.06
C THR A 161 1.76 -2.37 10.36
N PRO A 162 1.45 -3.60 9.90
CA PRO A 162 2.23 -4.78 10.23
C PRO A 162 3.73 -4.62 9.91
N LYS A 163 4.55 -4.75 10.96
CA LYS A 163 6.01 -4.63 10.89
C LYS A 163 6.66 -5.96 10.50
N GLU A 164 7.95 -5.86 10.17
CA GLU A 164 8.79 -7.04 9.96
C GLU A 164 8.73 -7.97 11.19
N GLY A 165 8.62 -9.28 10.96
CA GLY A 165 8.47 -10.28 12.01
C GLY A 165 7.03 -10.50 12.51
N ASN A 166 6.05 -9.69 12.08
CA ASN A 166 4.64 -9.92 12.42
C ASN A 166 4.17 -11.29 11.87
N ILE A 167 3.35 -12.00 12.67
CA ILE A 167 2.80 -13.32 12.36
C ILE A 167 2.10 -13.39 11.00
N VAL A 168 1.44 -12.30 10.58
CA VAL A 168 0.70 -12.21 9.31
C VAL A 168 1.59 -12.52 8.10
N PHE A 169 2.91 -12.28 8.20
CA PHE A 169 3.85 -12.51 7.10
C PHE A 169 4.39 -13.93 7.03
N ARG A 170 4.12 -14.82 8.00
CA ARG A 170 4.66 -16.20 7.99
C ARG A 170 4.19 -17.04 6.81
N ARG A 171 3.03 -16.72 6.23
CA ARG A 171 2.45 -17.45 5.08
C ARG A 171 2.34 -16.58 3.82
N ILE A 172 3.13 -15.51 3.76
CA ILE A 172 3.16 -14.57 2.63
C ILE A 172 4.44 -14.77 1.85
N GLU A 173 4.30 -14.98 0.54
CA GLU A 173 5.41 -15.05 -0.39
C GLU A 173 5.25 -13.95 -1.44
N ASN A 174 6.24 -13.07 -1.57
CA ASN A 174 6.25 -12.00 -2.57
C ASN A 174 7.34 -12.30 -3.61
N ILE A 175 6.92 -12.57 -4.85
CA ILE A 175 7.79 -13.01 -5.94
C ILE A 175 7.75 -11.99 -7.08
N ILE A 176 8.90 -11.41 -7.39
CA ILE A 176 9.04 -10.52 -8.55
C ILE A 176 9.25 -11.39 -9.79
N ILE A 177 8.22 -11.46 -10.63
CA ILE A 177 8.22 -12.26 -11.86
C ILE A 177 8.58 -11.44 -13.10
N GLY A 178 8.56 -10.12 -13.00
CA GLY A 178 9.01 -9.21 -14.05
C GLY A 178 9.50 -7.88 -13.48
N SER A 179 10.63 -7.39 -14.00
CA SER A 179 11.17 -6.07 -13.67
C SER A 179 12.19 -5.63 -14.71
N ASN A 180 12.60 -4.35 -14.66
CA ASN A 180 13.68 -3.81 -15.50
C ASN A 180 14.96 -4.66 -15.41
N ARG A 181 15.31 -5.13 -14.21
CA ARG A 181 16.50 -5.97 -14.01
C ARG A 181 16.37 -7.33 -14.70
N ILE A 182 15.19 -7.95 -14.61
CA ILE A 182 14.91 -9.23 -15.29
C ILE A 182 15.03 -9.05 -16.81
N ALA A 183 14.44 -7.98 -17.36
CA ALA A 183 14.50 -7.66 -18.78
C ALA A 183 15.94 -7.42 -19.27
N LEU A 184 16.72 -6.60 -18.56
CA LEU A 184 18.13 -6.32 -18.90
C LEU A 184 19.00 -7.58 -18.83
N ASN A 185 18.79 -8.44 -17.84
CA ASN A 185 19.49 -9.71 -17.73
C ASN A 185 19.15 -10.67 -18.88
N ALA A 186 17.89 -10.73 -19.31
CA ALA A 186 17.46 -11.52 -20.45
C ALA A 186 18.10 -11.01 -21.76
N ALA A 187 18.13 -9.69 -21.97
CA ALA A 187 18.81 -9.07 -23.11
C ALA A 187 20.31 -9.40 -23.13
N ARG A 188 21.00 -9.27 -21.98
CA ARG A 188 22.42 -9.63 -21.83
C ARG A 188 22.68 -11.10 -22.15
N LYS A 189 21.79 -12.01 -21.72
CA LYS A 189 21.90 -13.45 -22.03
C LYS A 189 21.72 -13.73 -23.51
N LYS A 190 20.82 -13.00 -24.20
CA LYS A 190 20.57 -13.17 -25.63
C LYS A 190 21.74 -12.66 -26.48
N GLN A 191 22.42 -11.59 -26.07
CA GLN A 191 23.62 -11.09 -26.77
C GLN A 191 24.81 -12.09 -26.71
N LYS A 192 24.87 -12.93 -25.68
CA LYS A 192 25.94 -13.94 -25.51
C LYS A 192 25.67 -15.26 -26.26
N LYS A 193 24.54 -15.39 -26.95
CA LYS A 193 24.19 -16.52 -27.81
C LYS A 193 24.35 -16.11 -29.26
#